data_AF-A0A840SGX5-F1
#
_entry.id   AF-A0A840SGX5-F1
#
_cell.length_a   1.000
_cell.length_b   1.000
_cell.length_c   1.000
_cell.angle_alpha   90.00
_cell.angle_beta   90.00
_cell.angle_gamma   90.00
#
_symmetry.space_group_name_H-M   'P 1'
#
loop_
_entity.id
_entity.type
_entity.pdbx_description
1 polymer ?
#
loop_
_entity_poly.entity_id
_entity_poly.type
_entity_poly.pdbx_seq_one_letter_code
_entity_poly.pdbx_strand_id
1 'polypeptide(L)'
;MKKSVLFGIMLLSASLVISCKSTRVEPAPEADDREIIQMAQTAYEKGHSDDAVYYYETVIKRFGIDTAVYTEARFEIAHIYLKEKKYDKAAPIYEEIIEIYRNTTPGTLKGAFQKLAVNDYAKIPESYKTKTE
;
A
#
# COMPACT_ATOMS: atom_id res chain seq x y z
N MET A 1 -33.64 -5.41 58.03
CA MET A 1 -33.32 -4.01 57.65
C MET A 1 -31.83 -3.75 57.94
N LYS A 2 -31.14 -3.05 57.02
CA LYS A 2 -29.74 -2.53 57.07
C LYS A 2 -28.63 -3.59 56.88
N LYS A 3 -28.14 -3.86 55.66
CA LYS A 3 -27.09 -3.15 54.88
C LYS A 3 -25.78 -2.91 55.65
N SER A 4 -24.67 -3.49 55.19
CA SER A 4 -23.37 -2.82 55.00
C SER A 4 -22.39 -3.70 54.22
N VAL A 5 -21.74 -3.09 53.23
CA VAL A 5 -20.80 -3.62 52.25
C VAL A 5 -19.38 -3.23 52.68
N LEU A 6 -18.37 -4.10 52.47
CA LEU A 6 -16.94 -3.75 52.40
C LEU A 6 -16.27 -4.84 51.53
N PHE A 7 -16.19 -4.70 50.21
CA PHE A 7 -15.14 -4.03 49.42
C PHE A 7 -13.72 -4.55 49.70
N GLY A 8 -13.40 -5.71 49.11
CA GLY A 8 -12.02 -6.19 48.95
C GLY A 8 -11.46 -5.68 47.62
N ILE A 9 -10.45 -4.82 47.69
CA ILE A 9 -9.78 -4.15 46.57
C ILE A 9 -8.97 -5.20 45.78
N MET A 10 -9.48 -5.58 44.60
CA MET A 10 -8.67 -6.22 43.56
C MET A 10 -7.97 -5.10 42.80
N LEU A 11 -6.67 -4.94 43.03
CA LEU A 11 -5.79 -4.04 42.28
C LEU A 11 -5.74 -4.50 40.81
N LEU A 12 -6.70 -4.04 40.01
CA LEU A 12 -6.57 -4.02 38.56
C LEU A 12 -5.54 -2.94 38.25
N SER A 13 -4.29 -3.35 38.05
CA SER A 13 -3.29 -2.55 37.36
C SER A 13 -3.77 -2.38 35.91
N ALA A 14 -4.64 -1.39 35.71
CA ALA A 14 -5.03 -0.90 34.39
C ALA A 14 -3.83 -0.14 33.83
N SER A 15 -2.91 -0.88 33.22
CA SER A 15 -1.93 -0.34 32.29
C SER A 15 -2.71 0.27 31.12
N LEU A 16 -3.03 1.56 31.25
CA LEU A 16 -3.47 2.42 30.16
C LEU A 16 -2.32 2.51 29.16
N VAL A 17 -2.25 1.53 28.26
CA VAL A 17 -1.51 1.68 27.00
C VAL A 17 -2.30 2.68 26.16
N ILE A 18 -2.00 3.97 26.35
CA ILE A 18 -2.45 5.03 25.46
C ILE A 18 -1.76 4.79 24.12
N SER A 19 -2.41 4.02 23.26
CA SER A 19 -2.00 3.83 21.88
C SER A 19 -2.22 5.16 21.17
N CYS A 20 -1.15 5.95 21.02
CA CYS A 20 -1.10 7.09 20.12
C CYS A 20 -1.19 6.56 18.68
N LYS A 21 -2.37 6.16 18.24
CA LYS A 21 -2.63 5.91 16.81
C LYS A 21 -2.75 7.28 16.15
N SER A 22 -1.66 7.78 15.57
CA SER A 22 -1.68 8.98 14.73
C SER A 22 -2.76 8.80 13.67
N THR A 23 -3.74 9.69 13.62
CA THR A 23 -4.82 9.61 12.65
C THR A 23 -4.26 9.92 11.26
N ARG A 24 -4.57 9.06 10.29
CA ARG A 24 -4.27 9.29 8.87
C ARG A 24 -4.91 10.59 8.41
N VAL A 25 -4.19 11.37 7.60
CA VAL A 25 -4.69 12.62 7.01
C VAL A 25 -5.34 12.28 5.67
N GLU A 26 -6.64 12.51 5.55
CA GLU A 26 -7.35 12.27 4.30
C GLU A 26 -6.95 13.28 3.20
N PRO A 27 -6.72 12.85 1.95
CA PRO A 27 -6.42 13.77 0.87
C PRO A 27 -7.61 14.68 0.59
N ALA A 28 -7.34 15.97 0.34
CA ALA A 28 -8.36 16.95 0.01
C ALA A 28 -9.19 16.48 -1.21
N PRO A 29 -10.50 16.79 -1.28
CA PRO A 29 -11.34 16.41 -2.41
C PRO A 29 -10.80 16.88 -3.78
N GLU A 30 -10.18 18.06 -3.80
CA GLU A 30 -9.60 18.73 -4.96
C GLU A 30 -8.14 18.36 -5.24
N ALA A 31 -7.51 17.56 -4.39
CA ALA A 31 -6.11 17.18 -4.56
C ALA A 31 -5.90 16.41 -5.88
N ASP A 32 -4.88 16.81 -6.63
CA ASP A 32 -4.47 16.14 -7.88
C ASP A 32 -3.74 14.81 -7.60
N ASP A 33 -3.52 14.01 -8.65
CA ASP A 33 -2.83 12.72 -8.54
C ASP A 33 -1.43 12.84 -7.94
N ARG A 34 -0.69 13.89 -8.31
CA ARG A 34 0.69 14.12 -7.84
C ARG A 34 0.73 14.48 -6.37
N GLU A 35 -0.22 15.30 -5.90
CA GLU A 35 -0.34 15.64 -4.48
C GLU A 35 -0.60 14.39 -3.64
N ILE A 36 -1.49 13.50 -4.08
CA ILE A 36 -1.78 12.25 -3.36
C ILE A 36 -0.60 11.26 -3.45
N ILE A 37 0.09 11.18 -4.60
CA ILE A 37 1.34 10.40 -4.74
C ILE A 37 2.39 10.91 -3.75
N GLN A 38 2.55 12.24 -3.61
CA GLN A 38 3.50 12.80 -2.67
C GLN A 38 3.15 12.44 -1.21
N MET A 39 1.86 12.41 -0.86
CA MET A 39 1.41 11.90 0.44
C MET A 39 1.79 10.43 0.65
N ALA A 40 1.62 9.59 -0.38
CA ALA A 40 2.00 8.18 -0.37
C ALA A 40 3.51 7.99 -0.12
N GLN A 41 4.33 8.71 -0.87
CA GLN A 41 5.80 8.68 -0.75
C GLN A 41 6.25 9.14 0.64
N THR A 42 5.74 10.28 1.12
CA THR A 42 6.07 10.80 2.45
C THR A 42 5.62 9.86 3.57
N ALA A 43 4.47 9.20 3.42
CA ALA A 43 4.03 8.19 4.38
C ALA A 43 4.99 6.99 4.42
N TYR A 44 5.40 6.50 3.25
CA TYR A 44 6.34 5.38 3.14
C TYR A 44 7.72 5.72 3.72
N GLU A 45 8.25 6.91 3.42
CA GLU A 45 9.51 7.42 3.98
C GLU A 45 9.51 7.50 5.52
N LYS A 46 8.33 7.76 6.11
CA LYS A 46 8.12 7.75 7.57
C LYS A 46 7.90 6.36 8.15
N GLY A 47 7.95 5.31 7.32
CA GLY A 47 7.70 3.92 7.72
C GLY A 47 6.22 3.57 7.86
N HIS A 48 5.30 4.43 7.42
CA HIS A 48 3.86 4.19 7.47
C HIS A 48 3.38 3.51 6.17
N SER A 49 3.83 2.27 5.95
CA SER A 49 3.51 1.51 4.72
C SER A 49 2.01 1.38 4.45
N ASP A 50 1.20 1.13 5.49
CA ASP A 50 -0.26 0.98 5.33
C ASP A 50 -0.94 2.29 4.89
N ASP A 51 -0.39 3.44 5.29
CA ASP A 51 -0.87 4.75 4.83
C ASP A 51 -0.42 5.02 3.40
N ALA A 52 0.81 4.66 3.05
CA ALA A 52 1.32 4.79 1.69
C ALA A 52 0.47 3.98 0.69
N VAL A 53 0.19 2.71 1.01
CA VAL A 53 -0.69 1.87 0.18
C VAL A 53 -2.08 2.50 0.04
N TYR A 54 -2.66 3.03 1.13
CA TYR A 54 -3.95 3.71 1.08
C TYR A 54 -3.96 4.92 0.13
N TYR A 55 -2.92 5.75 0.17
CA TYR A 55 -2.83 6.91 -0.71
C TYR A 55 -2.67 6.50 -2.17
N TYR A 56 -1.86 5.48 -2.49
CA TYR A 56 -1.78 4.94 -3.85
C TYR A 56 -3.11 4.29 -4.31
N GLU A 57 -3.84 3.60 -3.44
CA GLU A 57 -5.19 3.10 -3.75
C GLU A 57 -6.17 4.25 -4.01
N THR A 58 -6.00 5.38 -3.30
CA THR A 58 -6.79 6.59 -3.53
C THR A 58 -6.49 7.20 -4.90
N VAL A 59 -5.23 7.22 -5.33
CA VAL A 59 -4.81 7.63 -6.68
C VAL A 59 -5.50 6.76 -7.73
N ILE A 60 -5.43 5.43 -7.58
CA ILE A 60 -6.07 4.47 -8.48
C ILE A 60 -7.59 4.74 -8.55
N LYS A 61 -8.24 4.96 -7.42
CA LYS A 61 -9.68 5.21 -7.36
C LYS A 61 -10.11 6.49 -8.06
N ARG A 62 -9.33 7.58 -7.93
CA ARG A 62 -9.70 8.91 -8.47
C ARG A 62 -9.20 9.13 -9.90
N PHE A 63 -8.07 8.53 -10.26
CA PHE A 63 -7.32 8.85 -11.48
C PHE A 63 -6.90 7.62 -12.30
N GLY A 64 -7.28 6.40 -11.88
CA GLY A 64 -6.85 5.15 -12.53
C GLY A 64 -7.39 4.91 -13.95
N ILE A 65 -8.20 5.82 -14.50
CA ILE A 65 -8.53 5.81 -15.93
C ILE A 65 -7.32 6.17 -16.80
N ASP A 66 -6.38 6.95 -16.26
CA ASP A 66 -5.09 7.19 -16.90
C ASP A 66 -4.18 5.98 -16.61
N THR A 67 -3.88 5.21 -17.65
CA THR A 67 -3.06 4.00 -17.54
C THR A 67 -1.66 4.30 -16.99
N ALA A 68 -1.07 5.47 -17.26
CA ALA A 68 0.25 5.81 -16.74
C ALA A 68 0.18 6.03 -15.22
N VAL A 69 -0.82 6.77 -14.74
CA VAL A 69 -1.06 7.00 -13.30
C VAL A 69 -1.40 5.70 -12.59
N TYR A 70 -2.26 4.87 -13.20
CA TYR A 70 -2.61 3.55 -12.67
C TYR A 70 -1.36 2.68 -12.50
N THR A 71 -0.54 2.59 -13.55
CA THR A 71 0.64 1.72 -13.57
C THR A 71 1.71 2.18 -12.56
N GLU A 72 1.89 3.49 -12.40
CA GLU A 72 2.76 4.08 -11.38
C GLU A 72 2.30 3.68 -9.96
N ALA A 73 1.04 3.96 -9.61
CA ALA A 73 0.51 3.66 -8.28
C ALA A 73 0.53 2.15 -7.98
N ARG A 74 0.19 1.30 -8.97
CA ARG A 74 0.27 -0.17 -8.84
C ARG A 74 1.71 -0.63 -8.62
N PHE A 75 2.67 -0.08 -9.35
CA PHE A 75 4.09 -0.42 -9.18
C PHE A 75 4.55 -0.11 -7.75
N GLU A 76 4.22 1.08 -7.24
CA GLU A 76 4.64 1.49 -5.90
C GLU A 76 4.02 0.62 -4.80
N ILE A 77 2.73 0.25 -4.92
CA ILE A 77 2.09 -0.72 -4.01
C ILE A 77 2.83 -2.06 -4.03
N ALA A 78 3.14 -2.58 -5.23
CA ALA A 78 3.88 -3.83 -5.38
C ALA A 78 5.29 -3.74 -4.76
N HIS A 79 5.96 -2.60 -4.93
CA HIS A 79 7.28 -2.33 -4.37
C HIS A 79 7.27 -2.34 -2.85
N ILE A 80 6.27 -1.70 -2.22
CA ILE A 80 6.06 -1.76 -0.77
C ILE A 80 5.87 -3.21 -0.32
N TYR A 81 5.00 -3.97 -0.98
CA TYR A 81 4.77 -5.38 -0.64
C TYR A 81 6.02 -6.25 -0.81
N LEU A 82 6.81 -6.01 -1.86
CA LEU A 82 8.09 -6.70 -2.06
C LEU A 82 9.06 -6.43 -0.90
N LYS A 83 9.19 -5.16 -0.49
CA LYS A 83 10.06 -4.75 0.62
C LYS A 83 9.64 -5.38 1.94
N GLU A 84 8.34 -5.57 2.14
CA GLU A 84 7.76 -6.26 3.29
C GLU A 84 7.75 -7.79 3.16
N LYS A 85 8.28 -8.33 2.05
CA LYS A 85 8.27 -9.77 1.70
C LYS A 85 6.86 -10.38 1.61
N LYS A 86 5.84 -9.55 1.37
CA LYS A 86 4.46 -9.96 1.05
C LYS A 86 4.37 -10.38 -0.42
N TYR A 87 5.09 -11.44 -0.77
CA TYR A 87 5.27 -11.89 -2.15
C TYR A 87 3.96 -12.34 -2.81
N ASP A 88 3.07 -12.94 -2.03
CA ASP A 88 1.70 -13.30 -2.41
C ASP A 88 0.89 -12.11 -2.92
N LYS A 89 1.15 -10.91 -2.38
CA LYS A 89 0.51 -9.67 -2.82
C LYS A 89 1.29 -8.97 -3.93
N ALA A 90 2.62 -9.01 -3.89
CA ALA A 90 3.45 -8.28 -4.85
C ALA A 90 3.45 -8.92 -6.25
N ALA A 91 3.57 -10.24 -6.33
CA ALA A 91 3.68 -10.98 -7.58
C ALA A 91 2.55 -10.68 -8.59
N PRO A 92 1.25 -10.82 -8.24
CA PRO A 92 0.18 -10.58 -9.20
C PRO A 92 0.13 -9.15 -9.73
N ILE A 93 0.59 -8.17 -8.94
CA ILE A 93 0.62 -6.76 -9.37
C ILE A 93 1.73 -6.54 -10.40
N TYR A 94 2.91 -7.12 -10.18
CA TYR A 94 3.98 -7.02 -11.17
C TYR A 94 3.63 -7.75 -12.47
N GLU A 95 3.01 -8.93 -12.39
CA GLU A 95 2.49 -9.65 -13.56
C GLU A 95 1.50 -8.80 -14.35
N GLU A 96 0.53 -8.17 -13.66
CA GLU A 96 -0.43 -7.25 -14.28
C GLU A 96 0.28 -6.10 -15.01
N ILE A 97 1.25 -5.44 -14.38
CA ILE A 97 2.00 -4.33 -15.00
C ILE A 97 2.72 -4.82 -16.25
N ILE A 98 3.41 -5.96 -16.17
CA ILE A 98 4.13 -6.54 -17.31
C ILE A 98 3.15 -6.81 -18.47
N GLU A 99 1.95 -7.30 -18.17
CA GLU A 99 0.92 -7.61 -19.15
C GLU A 99 0.29 -6.35 -19.78
N ILE A 100 0.07 -5.30 -19.00
CA ILE A 100 -0.37 -3.99 -19.51
C ILE A 100 0.61 -3.49 -20.57
N TYR A 101 1.91 -3.52 -20.29
CA TYR A 101 2.92 -3.08 -21.26
C TYR A 101 3.03 -4.01 -22.47
N ARG A 102 2.83 -5.32 -22.30
CA ARG A 102 2.84 -6.28 -23.42
C ARG A 102 1.72 -5.98 -24.42
N ASN A 103 0.55 -5.59 -23.92
CA ASN A 103 -0.65 -5.33 -24.72
C ASN A 103 -0.79 -3.87 -25.17
N THR A 104 0.14 -3.01 -24.75
CA THR A 104 0.16 -1.59 -25.14
C THR A 104 1.08 -1.37 -26.33
N THR A 105 0.68 -0.52 -27.27
CA THR A 105 1.53 -0.10 -28.39
C THR A 105 2.86 0.47 -27.87
N PRO A 106 4.03 0.00 -28.37
CA PRO A 106 5.32 0.51 -27.94
C PRO A 106 5.40 2.04 -28.05
N GLY A 107 5.84 2.70 -26.97
CA GLY A 107 5.98 4.16 -26.89
C GLY A 107 4.77 4.91 -26.33
N THR A 108 3.62 4.27 -26.10
CA THR A 108 2.44 4.91 -25.50
C THR A 108 2.61 5.18 -24.00
N LEU A 109 3.20 4.24 -23.26
CA LEU A 109 3.50 4.41 -21.84
C LEU A 109 4.98 4.69 -21.63
N LYS A 110 5.29 5.51 -20.61
CA LYS A 110 6.68 5.68 -20.17
C LYS A 110 7.22 4.31 -19.73
N GLY A 111 8.27 3.81 -20.38
CA GLY A 111 8.81 2.46 -20.13
C GLY A 111 9.52 2.26 -18.78
N ALA A 112 9.50 3.26 -17.89
CA ALA A 112 10.19 3.19 -16.60
C ALA A 112 9.59 2.09 -15.70
N PHE A 113 8.27 2.07 -15.51
CA PHE A 113 7.61 1.11 -14.62
C PHE A 113 7.65 -0.32 -15.14
N GLN A 114 7.65 -0.55 -16.47
CA GLN A 114 7.85 -1.88 -17.03
C GLN A 114 9.19 -2.48 -16.59
N LYS A 115 10.29 -1.73 -16.79
CA LYS A 115 11.64 -2.21 -16.46
C LYS A 115 11.79 -2.45 -14.96
N LEU A 116 11.26 -1.55 -14.14
CA LEU A 116 11.30 -1.68 -12.69
C LEU A 116 10.47 -2.89 -12.23
N ALA A 117 9.26 -3.08 -12.76
CA ALA A 117 8.40 -4.22 -12.44
C ALA A 117 9.08 -5.55 -12.78
N VAL A 118 9.68 -5.69 -13.97
CA VAL A 118 10.43 -6.90 -14.36
C VAL A 118 11.58 -7.18 -13.39
N ASN A 119 12.36 -6.15 -13.05
CA ASN A 119 13.50 -6.27 -12.14
C ASN A 119 13.08 -6.68 -10.72
N ASP A 120 11.99 -6.11 -10.23
CA ASP A 120 11.47 -6.39 -8.90
C ASP A 120 10.78 -7.76 -8.84
N TYR A 121 10.02 -8.12 -9.87
CA TYR A 121 9.41 -9.44 -10.03
C TYR A 121 10.46 -10.56 -10.04
N ALA A 122 11.61 -10.34 -10.67
CA ALA A 122 12.71 -11.30 -10.68
C ALA A 122 13.26 -11.62 -9.27
N LYS A 123 13.06 -10.74 -8.29
CA LYS A 123 13.49 -10.94 -6.89
C LYS A 123 12.50 -11.79 -6.09
N ILE A 124 11.29 -12.02 -6.60
CA ILE A 124 10.27 -12.83 -5.95
C ILE A 124 10.63 -14.31 -6.09
N PRO A 125 10.50 -15.14 -5.02
CA PRO A 125 10.72 -16.57 -5.13
C PRO A 125 9.72 -17.23 -6.08
N GLU A 126 10.18 -18.21 -6.85
CA GLU A 126 9.38 -18.86 -7.90
C GLU A 126 8.08 -19.49 -7.41
N SER A 127 8.01 -19.89 -6.14
CA SER A 127 6.79 -20.44 -5.53
C SER A 127 5.62 -19.45 -5.44
N TYR A 128 5.88 -18.14 -5.58
CA TYR A 128 4.87 -17.08 -5.54
C TYR A 128 4.50 -16.54 -6.92
N LYS A 129 5.22 -16.97 -7.96
CA LYS A 129 4.96 -16.59 -9.34
C LYS A 129 3.92 -17.52 -9.93
N THR A 130 2.99 -17.00 -10.72
CA THR A 130 2.12 -17.88 -11.48
C THR A 130 2.98 -18.65 -12.49
N LYS A 131 2.76 -19.96 -12.62
CA LYS A 131 3.34 -20.70 -13.73
C LYS A 131 2.64 -20.18 -14.99
N THR A 132 3.33 -19.38 -15.78
CA THR A 132 2.95 -19.16 -17.17
C THR A 132 3.04 -20.53 -17.86
N GLU A 133 1.87 -21.13 -18.11
CA GLU A 133 1.73 -22.35 -18.92
C GLU A 133 2.12 -22.10 -20.38
#